data_AF-A0AAD8A6E1-F1
#
_entry.id   AF-A0AAD8A6E1-F1
#
_cell.length_a   1.000
_cell.length_b   1.000
_cell.length_c   1.000
_cell.angle_alpha   90.00
_cell.angle_beta   90.00
_cell.angle_gamma   90.00
#
_symmetry.space_group_name_H-M   'P 1'
#
loop_
_entity.id
_entity.type
_entity.pdbx_description
1 polymer ?
#
loop_
_entity_poly.entity_id
_entity_poly.type
_entity_poly.pdbx_seq_one_letter_code
_entity_poly.pdbx_strand_id
1 'polypeptide(L)'
;VENSLSTYEPHACVVVYSIVDRATFKTVEDILNYLWRENYTHDKSVILVGNKADLARSRVISTNEGKSLAASRDCKFIETSSGIQHNVDELLVGILKQIRLRESREKKRQRRGSKGGRNANPRLHGSRTSLSLNIAREILNKMCMNDSKSKSCENLHVL
;
A
#
# COMPACT_ATOMS: atom_id res chain seq x y z
N VAL A 1 -2.09 16.30 11.59
CA VAL A 1 -2.07 14.84 11.34
C VAL A 1 -1.56 14.11 12.58
N GLU A 2 -0.35 14.42 13.05
CA GLU A 2 0.28 13.80 14.23
C GLU A 2 -0.63 13.73 15.47
N ASN A 3 -1.16 14.87 15.93
CA ASN A 3 -2.05 14.92 17.10
C ASN A 3 -3.30 14.04 16.96
N SER A 4 -3.81 13.87 15.73
CA SER A 4 -4.99 13.06 15.47
C SER A 4 -4.66 11.57 15.50
N LEU A 5 -3.50 11.15 14.97
CA LEU A 5 -3.13 9.74 14.94
C LEU A 5 -2.79 9.21 16.33
N SER A 6 -2.10 10.02 17.15
CA SER A 6 -1.75 9.65 18.52
C SER A 6 -2.97 9.58 19.45
N THR A 7 -3.97 10.43 19.21
CA THR A 7 -5.18 10.47 20.06
C THR A 7 -6.15 9.34 19.75
N TYR A 8 -6.33 8.99 18.47
CA TYR A 8 -7.43 8.12 18.04
C TYR A 8 -7.02 6.70 17.64
N GLU A 9 -5.72 6.41 17.53
CA GLU A 9 -5.18 5.10 17.11
C GLU A 9 -5.95 4.42 15.95
N PRO A 10 -6.09 5.09 14.79
CA PRO A 10 -7.02 4.64 13.76
C PRO A 10 -6.65 3.27 13.17
N HIS A 11 -7.66 2.47 12.85
CA HIS A 11 -7.50 1.20 12.12
C HIS A 11 -7.13 1.41 10.64
N ALA A 12 -7.59 2.54 10.06
CA ALA A 12 -7.32 2.93 8.70
C ALA A 12 -7.19 4.45 8.56
N CYS A 13 -6.36 4.88 7.61
CA CYS A 13 -6.21 6.26 7.18
C CYS A 13 -6.59 6.37 5.69
N VAL A 14 -7.51 7.27 5.38
CA VAL A 14 -7.90 7.59 4.00
C VAL A 14 -7.38 8.99 3.71
N VAL A 15 -6.45 9.11 2.77
CA VAL A 15 -5.79 10.36 2.41
C VAL A 15 -6.29 10.79 1.04
N VAL A 16 -7.01 11.89 0.97
CA VAL A 16 -7.78 12.29 -0.22
C VAL A 16 -7.17 13.55 -0.84
N TYR A 17 -6.99 13.54 -2.17
CA TYR A 17 -6.67 14.73 -2.97
C TYR A 17 -7.70 14.92 -4.08
N SER A 18 -7.66 16.07 -4.75
CA SER A 18 -8.49 16.38 -5.92
C SER A 18 -7.67 16.25 -7.19
N ILE A 19 -8.10 15.43 -8.16
CA ILE A 19 -7.33 15.22 -9.41
C ILE A 19 -7.21 16.48 -10.29
N VAL A 20 -7.99 17.51 -9.98
CA VAL A 20 -8.00 18.82 -10.65
C VAL A 20 -7.26 19.91 -9.86
N ASP A 21 -6.61 19.56 -8.74
CA ASP A 21 -5.90 20.53 -7.90
C ASP A 21 -4.54 19.98 -7.42
N ARG A 22 -3.47 20.47 -8.05
CA ARG A 22 -2.08 20.05 -7.76
C ARG A 22 -1.61 20.47 -6.36
N ALA A 23 -2.17 21.52 -5.77
CA ALA A 23 -1.81 21.91 -4.41
C ALA A 23 -2.23 20.82 -3.41
N THR A 24 -3.44 20.26 -3.58
CA THR A 24 -3.91 19.14 -2.76
C THR A 24 -3.05 17.89 -2.92
N PHE A 25 -2.53 17.64 -4.13
CA PHE A 25 -1.63 16.52 -4.39
C PHE A 25 -0.30 16.66 -3.63
N LYS A 26 0.27 17.87 -3.58
CA LYS A 26 1.46 18.15 -2.78
C LYS A 26 1.21 17.92 -1.29
N THR A 27 0.07 18.39 -0.78
CA THR A 27 -0.30 18.17 0.63
C THR A 27 -0.41 16.70 0.98
N VAL A 28 -1.01 15.86 0.13
CA VAL A 28 -1.11 14.42 0.42
C VAL A 28 0.23 13.70 0.31
N GLU A 29 1.17 14.18 -0.51
CA GLU A 29 2.54 13.65 -0.54
C GLU A 29 3.22 13.86 0.81
N ASP A 30 3.13 15.06 1.40
CA ASP A 30 3.69 15.35 2.73
C ASP A 30 3.05 14.49 3.82
N ILE A 31 1.72 14.31 3.78
CA ILE A 31 0.99 13.45 4.71
C ILE A 31 1.42 11.99 4.59
N LEU A 32 1.52 11.47 3.36
CA LEU A 32 1.93 10.09 3.14
C LEU A 32 3.40 9.86 3.53
N ASN A 33 4.28 10.83 3.30
CA ASN A 33 5.67 10.76 3.76
C ASN A 33 5.76 10.66 5.28
N TYR A 34 4.92 11.43 6.00
CA TYR A 34 4.80 11.32 7.46
C TYR A 34 4.28 9.93 7.87
N LEU A 35 3.16 9.46 7.31
CA LEU A 35 2.59 8.15 7.63
C LEU A 35 3.55 7.00 7.36
N TRP A 36 4.33 7.08 6.27
CA TRP A 36 5.32 6.07 5.91
C TRP A 36 6.50 6.07 6.90
N ARG A 37 7.03 7.25 7.25
CA ARG A 37 8.12 7.39 8.21
C ARG A 37 7.75 6.88 9.61
N GLU A 38 6.53 7.19 10.04
CA GLU A 38 6.00 6.73 11.34
C GLU A 38 5.42 5.30 11.26
N ASN A 39 5.74 4.54 10.21
CA ASN A 39 5.41 3.12 10.02
C ASN A 39 3.89 2.78 9.96
N TYR A 40 3.01 3.78 9.85
CA TYR A 40 1.56 3.57 9.74
C TYR A 40 1.16 2.80 8.49
N THR A 41 1.88 2.95 7.37
CA THR A 41 1.58 2.21 6.12
C THR A 41 1.86 0.71 6.25
N HIS A 42 2.81 0.34 7.13
CA HIS A 42 3.11 -1.04 7.45
C HIS A 42 2.15 -1.63 8.49
N ASP A 43 1.70 -0.84 9.45
CA ASP A 43 0.93 -1.34 10.59
C ASP A 43 -0.58 -1.16 10.44
N LYS A 44 -1.02 -0.10 9.75
CA LYS A 44 -2.43 0.28 9.57
C LYS A 44 -2.81 0.33 8.09
N SER A 45 -4.10 0.32 7.79
CA SER A 45 -4.58 0.38 6.41
C SER A 45 -4.52 1.82 5.90
N VAL A 46 -3.58 2.14 5.02
CA VAL A 46 -3.50 3.47 4.39
C VAL A 46 -3.96 3.39 2.93
N ILE A 47 -4.87 4.27 2.54
CA ILE A 47 -5.43 4.35 1.19
C ILE A 47 -5.36 5.80 0.68
N LEU A 48 -4.65 6.01 -0.42
CA LEU A 48 -4.65 7.25 -1.19
C LEU A 48 -5.85 7.28 -2.13
N VAL A 49 -6.58 8.40 -2.14
CA VAL A 49 -7.79 8.57 -2.93
C VAL A 49 -7.67 9.80 -3.82
N GLY A 50 -7.71 9.60 -5.14
CA GLY A 50 -7.86 10.68 -6.12
C GLY A 50 -9.33 10.99 -6.35
N ASN A 51 -9.86 12.03 -5.75
CA ASN A 51 -11.26 12.42 -5.85
C ASN A 51 -11.52 13.37 -7.05
N LYS A 52 -12.79 13.51 -7.41
CA LYS A 52 -13.30 14.29 -8.56
C LYS A 52 -12.93 13.69 -9.93
N ALA A 53 -12.88 12.36 -10.00
CA ALA A 53 -12.54 11.61 -11.23
C ALA A 53 -13.47 11.92 -12.42
N ASP A 54 -14.69 12.41 -12.15
CA ASP A 54 -15.66 12.89 -13.13
C ASP A 54 -15.17 14.11 -13.93
N LEU A 55 -14.27 14.92 -13.37
CA LEU A 55 -13.72 16.11 -14.01
C LEU A 55 -12.53 15.79 -14.93
N ALA A 56 -12.65 14.75 -15.76
CA ALA A 56 -11.56 14.22 -16.59
C ALA A 56 -10.91 15.28 -17.51
N ARG A 57 -11.69 16.23 -18.03
CA ARG A 57 -11.19 17.32 -18.88
C ARG A 57 -10.37 18.38 -18.14
N SER A 58 -10.53 18.48 -16.83
CA SER A 58 -9.81 19.42 -15.96
C SER A 58 -8.70 18.72 -15.16
N ARG A 59 -8.41 17.46 -15.47
CA ARG A 59 -7.40 16.66 -14.77
C ARG A 59 -6.02 17.29 -14.91
N VAL A 60 -5.36 17.54 -13.78
CA VAL A 60 -3.98 18.05 -13.71
C VAL A 60 -3.01 17.05 -13.07
N ILE A 61 -3.55 16.00 -12.44
CA ILE A 61 -2.78 14.87 -11.88
C ILE A 61 -3.19 13.61 -12.63
N SER A 62 -2.22 12.96 -13.27
CA SER A 62 -2.49 11.72 -13.99
C SER A 62 -2.78 10.57 -13.02
N THR A 63 -3.58 9.59 -13.44
CA THR A 63 -3.81 8.39 -12.62
C THR A 63 -2.50 7.66 -12.31
N ASN A 64 -1.55 7.62 -13.26
CA ASN A 64 -0.23 7.02 -13.05
C ASN A 64 0.60 7.74 -11.97
N GLU A 65 0.47 9.06 -11.86
CA GLU A 65 1.15 9.84 -10.82
C GLU A 65 0.63 9.47 -9.42
N GLY A 66 -0.69 9.34 -9.27
CA GLY A 66 -1.33 8.85 -8.05
C GLY A 66 -0.91 7.42 -7.71
N LYS A 67 -0.94 6.50 -8.69
CA LYS A 67 -0.47 5.11 -8.51
C LYS A 67 0.98 5.03 -8.06
N SER A 68 1.85 5.83 -8.68
CA SER A 68 3.30 5.84 -8.36
C SER A 68 3.56 6.37 -6.96
N LEU A 69 2.84 7.41 -6.53
CA LEU A 69 2.91 7.91 -5.16
C LEU A 69 2.45 6.82 -4.17
N ALA A 70 1.33 6.16 -4.44
CA ALA A 70 0.83 5.11 -3.56
C ALA A 70 1.78 3.90 -3.45
N ALA A 71 2.29 3.42 -4.59
CA ALA A 71 3.22 2.30 -4.63
C ALA A 71 4.54 2.61 -3.92
N SER A 72 5.05 3.84 -4.04
CA SER A 72 6.30 4.25 -3.38
C SER A 72 6.15 4.46 -1.87
N ARG A 73 4.93 4.67 -1.37
CA ARG A 73 4.62 4.83 0.07
C ARG A 73 3.96 3.58 0.67
N ASP A 74 3.96 2.47 -0.08
CA ASP A 74 3.37 1.18 0.29
C ASP A 74 1.92 1.31 0.81
N CYS A 75 1.10 2.14 0.14
CA CYS A 75 -0.33 2.30 0.42
C CYS A 75 -1.21 1.92 -0.77
N LYS A 76 -2.52 1.76 -0.54
CA LYS A 76 -3.48 1.43 -1.60
C LYS A 76 -3.92 2.69 -2.34
N PHE A 77 -4.42 2.53 -3.57
CA PHE A 77 -4.86 3.64 -4.42
C PHE A 77 -6.22 3.34 -5.05
N ILE A 78 -7.09 4.35 -5.10
CA ILE A 78 -8.34 4.34 -5.85
C ILE A 78 -8.71 5.76 -6.28
N GLU A 79 -9.32 5.91 -7.46
CA GLU A 79 -9.94 7.18 -7.87
C GLU A 79 -11.45 7.12 -7.67
N THR A 80 -12.02 8.19 -7.13
CA THR A 80 -13.45 8.30 -6.83
C THR A 80 -14.04 9.58 -7.38
N SER A 81 -15.37 9.62 -7.49
CA SER A 81 -16.09 10.88 -7.55
C SER A 81 -17.26 10.85 -6.57
N SER A 82 -17.13 11.65 -5.51
CA SER A 82 -18.23 11.83 -4.55
C SER A 82 -19.46 12.50 -5.18
N GLY A 83 -19.28 13.32 -6.21
CA GLY A 83 -20.38 14.07 -6.85
C GLY A 83 -21.33 13.19 -7.66
N ILE A 84 -20.84 12.06 -8.18
CA ILE A 84 -21.62 11.11 -8.99
C ILE A 84 -21.63 9.69 -8.39
N GLN A 85 -21.24 9.55 -7.11
CA GLN A 85 -21.16 8.25 -6.40
C GLN A 85 -20.26 7.21 -7.10
N HIS A 86 -19.25 7.63 -7.87
CA HIS A 86 -18.36 6.72 -8.57
C HIS A 86 -17.25 6.20 -7.64
N ASN A 87 -17.12 4.87 -7.52
CA ASN A 87 -16.12 4.16 -6.70
C ASN A 87 -16.20 4.44 -5.19
N VAL A 88 -17.26 5.10 -4.71
CA VAL A 88 -17.40 5.45 -3.28
C VAL A 88 -17.72 4.20 -2.45
N ASP A 89 -18.61 3.33 -2.94
CA ASP A 89 -18.97 2.08 -2.27
C ASP A 89 -17.79 1.10 -2.28
N GLU A 90 -17.07 1.03 -3.40
CA GLU A 90 -15.84 0.26 -3.57
C GLU A 90 -14.77 0.71 -2.57
N LEU A 91 -14.59 2.02 -2.37
CA LEU A 91 -13.70 2.56 -1.35
C LEU A 91 -14.14 2.13 0.05
N LEU A 92 -15.42 2.28 0.42
CA LEU A 92 -15.94 1.91 1.74
C LEU A 92 -15.76 0.41 2.03
N VAL A 93 -16.14 -0.44 1.09
CA VAL A 93 -15.94 -1.89 1.17
C VAL A 93 -14.45 -2.23 1.24
N GLY A 94 -13.63 -1.54 0.44
CA GLY A 94 -12.19 -1.74 0.39
C GLY A 94 -11.47 -1.38 1.70
N ILE A 95 -11.87 -0.29 2.37
CA ILE A 95 -11.36 0.09 3.70
C ILE A 95 -11.58 -1.05 4.70
N LEU A 96 -12.81 -1.55 4.82
CA LEU A 96 -13.14 -2.62 5.76
C LEU A 96 -12.39 -3.91 5.44
N LYS A 97 -12.22 -4.25 4.15
CA LYS A 97 -11.46 -5.42 3.73
C LYS A 97 -9.98 -5.30 4.09
N GLN A 98 -9.36 -4.15 3.85
CA GLN A 98 -7.95 -3.91 4.20
C GLN A 98 -7.72 -4.04 5.72
N ILE A 99 -8.60 -3.46 6.54
CA ILE A 99 -8.52 -3.59 8.01
C ILE A 99 -8.54 -5.07 8.41
N ARG A 100 -9.53 -5.83 7.93
CA ARG A 100 -9.68 -7.26 8.25
C ARG A 100 -8.49 -8.10 7.77
N LEU A 101 -7.95 -7.80 6.59
CA LEU A 101 -6.78 -8.50 6.06
C LEU A 101 -5.56 -8.28 6.95
N ARG A 102 -5.31 -7.05 7.41
CA ARG A 102 -4.20 -6.73 8.33
C ARG A 102 -4.36 -7.43 9.68
N GLU A 103 -5.53 -7.37 10.28
CA GLU A 103 -5.82 -8.08 11.53
C GLU A 103 -5.59 -9.60 11.40
N SER A 104 -6.03 -10.18 10.29
CA SER A 104 -5.85 -11.62 10.03
C SER A 104 -4.37 -11.99 9.86
N ARG A 105 -3.58 -11.13 9.21
CA ARG A 105 -2.13 -11.33 9.02
C ARG A 105 -1.41 -11.24 10.36
N GLU A 106 -1.79 -10.29 11.20
CA GLU A 106 -1.19 -10.12 12.53
C GLU A 106 -1.47 -11.32 13.44
N LYS A 107 -2.73 -11.78 13.50
CA LYS A 107 -3.11 -13.02 14.21
C LYS A 107 -2.33 -14.24 13.73
N LYS A 108 -2.06 -14.35 12.42
CA LYS A 108 -1.25 -15.44 11.84
C LYS A 108 0.23 -15.35 12.23
N ARG A 109 0.80 -14.13 12.29
CA ARG A 109 2.20 -13.91 12.73
C ARG A 109 2.37 -14.34 14.18
N GLN A 110 1.45 -13.94 15.06
CA GLN A 110 1.46 -14.32 16.48
C GLN A 110 1.42 -15.85 16.66
N ARG A 111 0.53 -16.55 15.94
CA ARG A 111 0.44 -18.03 15.99
C ARG A 111 1.70 -18.76 15.51
N ARG A 112 2.45 -18.18 14.58
CA ARG A 112 3.71 -18.76 14.08
C ARG A 112 4.87 -18.53 15.04
N GLY A 113 4.92 -17.38 15.70
CA GLY A 113 5.92 -17.08 16.73
C GLY A 113 5.89 -18.07 17.90
N SER A 114 4.70 -18.54 18.30
CA SER A 114 4.56 -19.52 19.39
C SER A 114 4.93 -20.96 19.03
N LYS A 115 5.16 -21.30 17.75
CA LYS A 115 5.51 -22.66 17.30
C LYS A 115 6.98 -22.84 16.86
N GLY A 116 7.81 -21.81 17.00
CA GLY A 116 9.21 -21.80 16.54
C GLY A 116 10.23 -22.55 17.42
N GLY A 117 9.81 -23.17 18.52
CA GLY A 117 10.68 -23.93 19.42
C GLY A 117 10.74 -25.43 19.12
N ARG A 118 10.98 -25.86 17.87
CA ARG A 118 11.45 -27.24 17.59
C ARG A 118 12.46 -27.25 16.45
N ASN A 119 13.70 -27.58 16.83
CA ASN A 119 14.83 -27.95 15.97
C ASN A 119 14.38 -28.75 14.74
N ALA A 120 14.59 -28.21 13.55
CA ALA A 120 14.65 -28.99 12.31
C ALA A 120 15.83 -28.48 11.50
N ASN A 121 16.88 -29.29 11.45
CA ASN A 121 18.12 -29.05 10.75
C ASN A 121 17.95 -29.57 9.32
N PRO A 122 17.84 -28.75 8.26
CA PRO A 122 17.81 -29.26 6.91
C PRO A 122 19.25 -29.36 6.39
N ARG A 123 19.76 -30.59 6.32
CA ARG A 123 20.97 -30.89 5.55
C ARG A 123 20.66 -30.68 4.07
N LEU A 124 21.17 -29.61 3.45
CA LEU A 124 21.21 -29.50 1.99
C LEU A 124 22.49 -30.14 1.46
N HIS A 125 22.32 -31.18 0.65
CA HIS A 125 23.37 -31.80 -0.15
C HIS A 125 23.61 -30.95 -1.42
N GLY A 126 24.88 -30.76 -1.77
CA GLY A 126 25.33 -29.75 -2.72
C GLY A 126 25.15 -30.10 -4.20
N SER A 127 25.13 -29.07 -5.04
CA SER A 127 25.69 -29.12 -6.39
C SER A 127 26.23 -27.75 -6.79
N ARG A 128 27.38 -27.76 -7.45
CA ARG A 128 28.32 -26.65 -7.67
C ARG A 128 27.95 -25.89 -8.94
N THR A 129 27.46 -24.65 -8.82
CA THR A 129 27.72 -23.52 -9.77
C THR A 129 27.50 -22.19 -9.03
N SER A 130 28.42 -21.86 -8.13
CA SER A 130 28.44 -20.59 -7.40
C SER A 130 29.13 -19.55 -8.25
N LEU A 131 28.38 -18.73 -9.00
CA LEU A 131 28.69 -17.35 -9.40
C LEU A 131 27.74 -16.96 -10.55
N SER A 132 26.48 -16.68 -10.21
CA SER A 132 25.55 -15.80 -10.96
C SER A 132 24.11 -15.86 -10.47
N LEU A 133 23.76 -16.70 -9.48
CA LEU A 133 22.39 -16.69 -8.93
C LEU A 133 22.08 -15.43 -8.12
N ASN A 134 23.05 -14.82 -7.45
CA ASN A 134 22.79 -13.62 -6.64
C ASN A 134 22.53 -12.38 -7.52
N ILE A 135 23.31 -12.20 -8.59
CA ILE A 135 23.14 -11.11 -9.56
C ILE A 135 21.84 -11.30 -10.35
N ALA A 136 21.58 -12.53 -10.83
CA ALA A 136 20.32 -12.83 -11.52
C ALA A 136 19.10 -12.59 -10.62
N ARG A 137 19.18 -12.94 -9.33
CA ARG A 137 18.11 -12.70 -8.34
C ARG A 137 17.90 -11.21 -8.06
N GLU A 138 18.97 -10.42 -8.05
CA GLU A 138 18.91 -8.98 -7.82
C GLU A 138 18.35 -8.21 -9.03
N ILE A 139 18.76 -8.60 -10.25
CA ILE A 139 18.22 -8.06 -11.50
C ILE A 139 16.74 -8.44 -11.68
N LEU A 140 16.39 -9.72 -11.44
CA LEU A 140 14.99 -10.17 -11.49
C LEU A 140 14.13 -9.52 -10.40
N ASN A 141 14.67 -9.27 -9.20
CA ASN A 141 13.96 -8.49 -8.18
C ASN A 141 13.71 -7.04 -8.66
N LYS A 142 14.71 -6.38 -9.26
CA LYS A 142 14.53 -5.01 -9.79
C LYS A 142 13.51 -4.95 -10.93
N MET A 143 13.43 -5.96 -11.80
CA MET A 143 12.51 -5.97 -12.94
C MET A 143 11.08 -6.42 -12.56
N CYS A 144 10.91 -7.38 -11.64
CA CYS A 144 9.57 -7.85 -11.23
C CYS A 144 8.92 -7.01 -10.12
N MET A 145 9.69 -6.27 -9.30
CA MET A 145 9.12 -5.52 -8.18
C MET A 145 8.36 -4.26 -8.61
N ASN A 146 8.75 -3.60 -9.71
CA ASN A 146 8.14 -2.31 -10.09
C ASN A 146 6.73 -2.46 -10.69
N ASP A 147 6.51 -3.43 -11.58
CA ASP A 147 5.18 -3.66 -12.15
C ASP A 147 4.22 -4.32 -11.14
N SER A 148 4.76 -5.19 -10.28
CA SER A 148 3.95 -5.92 -9.29
C SER A 148 3.49 -5.02 -8.14
N LYS A 149 4.34 -4.10 -7.66
CA LYS A 149 3.97 -3.14 -6.61
C LYS A 149 2.89 -2.17 -7.09
N SER A 150 3.01 -1.69 -8.34
CA SER A 150 2.04 -0.78 -8.95
C SER A 150 0.66 -1.45 -9.12
N LYS A 151 0.61 -2.74 -9.47
CA LYS A 151 -0.66 -3.49 -9.54
C LYS A 151 -1.21 -3.86 -8.17
N SER A 152 -0.35 -4.03 -7.16
CA SER A 152 -0.77 -4.34 -5.79
C SER A 152 -1.48 -3.16 -5.12
N CYS A 153 -1.07 -1.91 -5.40
CA CYS A 153 -1.69 -0.76 -4.75
C CYS A 153 -3.14 -0.55 -5.18
N GLU A 154 -3.52 -0.96 -6.40
CA GLU A 154 -4.88 -0.82 -6.94
C GLU A 154 -5.87 -1.87 -6.42
N ASN A 155 -5.38 -3.00 -5.90
CA ASN A 155 -6.24 -4.08 -5.45
C ASN A 155 -6.48 -4.01 -3.94
N LEU A 156 -7.64 -3.45 -3.56
CA LEU A 156 -8.07 -3.33 -2.16
C LEU A 156 -8.48 -4.69 -1.52
N HIS A 157 -8.43 -5.80 -2.25
CA HIS A 157 -8.73 -7.14 -1.74
C HIS A 157 -7.49 -7.94 -1.31
N VAL A 158 -6.30 -7.39 -1.51
CA VAL A 158 -5.02 -8.02 -1.14
C VAL A 158 -4.14 -7.02 -0.38
N LEU A 159 -3.18 -7.53 0.40
CA LEU A 159 -2.17 -6.69 1.08
C LEU A 159 -1.02 -6.39 0.12
#